data_AF-A0A6M0CA78-F1
#
_entry.id   AF-A0A6M0CA78-F1
#
_cell.length_a   1.000
_cell.length_b   1.000
_cell.length_c   1.000
_cell.angle_alpha   90.00
_cell.angle_beta   90.00
_cell.angle_gamma   90.00
#
_symmetry.space_group_name_H-M   'P 1'
#
loop_
_entity.id
_entity.type
_entity.pdbx_description
1 polymer ?
#
loop_
_entity_poly.entity_id
_entity_poly.type
_entity_poly.pdbx_seq_one_letter_code
_entity_poly.pdbx_strand_id
1 'polypeptide(L)'
;MGINQSSSARRNYDPEAIARYYRYRPWLAIWRSITVIWYFGGFIIGLLWDKWRHPEIEHTPERATQLREIITRLGPTYIKVGQALSTRPDLIRKDFLEELVKLQDRLPPFDNELALA
;
A
#
# COMPACT_ATOMS: atom_id res chain seq x y z
N MET A 1 -2.95 3.50 57.07
CA MET A 1 -3.87 2.49 56.52
C MET A 1 -3.98 2.72 55.03
N GLY A 2 -3.32 1.86 54.24
CA GLY A 2 -3.28 1.94 52.79
C GLY A 2 -4.27 0.98 52.14
N ILE A 3 -4.93 1.47 51.10
CA ILE A 3 -5.68 0.75 50.06
C ILE A 3 -5.91 1.81 48.97
N ASN A 4 -5.65 1.65 47.67
CA ASN A 4 -5.01 0.61 46.88
C ASN A 4 -4.49 1.33 45.62
N GLN A 5 -3.31 0.94 45.15
CA GLN A 5 -2.61 1.53 44.02
C GLN A 5 -3.14 0.98 42.69
N SER A 6 -3.00 1.80 41.64
CA SER A 6 -2.78 1.40 40.24
C SER A 6 -3.96 0.73 39.51
N SER A 7 -4.26 0.97 38.24
CA SER A 7 -3.58 1.69 37.17
C SER A 7 -4.56 1.66 35.99
N SER A 8 -4.60 2.74 35.21
CA SER A 8 -5.08 2.76 33.83
C SER A 8 -4.72 1.45 33.12
N ALA A 9 -5.70 0.77 32.52
CA ALA A 9 -5.51 -0.43 31.72
C ALA A 9 -4.57 -0.09 30.54
N ARG A 10 -3.26 -0.22 30.78
CA ARG A 10 -2.25 -0.20 29.73
C ARG A 10 -2.62 -1.34 28.80
N ARG A 11 -2.87 -1.04 27.52
CA ARG A 11 -2.85 -2.05 26.46
C ARG A 11 -1.44 -2.64 26.47
N ASN A 12 -1.22 -3.64 27.32
CA ASN A 12 0.02 -4.40 27.33
C ASN A 12 0.04 -5.14 25.99
N TYR A 13 0.95 -4.71 25.12
CA TYR A 13 1.23 -5.40 23.87
C TYR A 13 1.68 -6.83 24.23
N ASP A 14 0.80 -7.80 24.03
CA ASP A 14 1.07 -9.21 24.24
C ASP A 14 1.38 -9.85 22.88
N PRO A 15 2.67 -10.03 22.52
CA PRO A 15 3.07 -10.63 21.26
C PRO A 15 2.61 -12.09 21.16
N GLU A 16 2.46 -12.79 22.28
CA GLU A 16 2.04 -14.20 22.27
C GLU A 16 0.55 -14.32 21.96
N ALA A 17 -0.29 -13.41 22.47
CA ALA A 17 -1.71 -13.37 22.11
C ALA A 17 -1.92 -13.11 20.62
N ILE A 18 -1.15 -12.18 20.04
CA ILE A 18 -1.15 -11.90 18.61
C ILE A 18 -0.69 -13.13 17.82
N ALA A 19 0.42 -13.75 18.22
CA ALA A 19 0.96 -14.93 17.56
C ALA A 19 -0.05 -16.10 17.59
N ARG A 20 -0.71 -16.35 18.73
CA ARG A 20 -1.75 -17.37 18.87
C ARG A 20 -2.96 -17.08 17.96
N TYR A 21 -3.36 -15.82 17.83
CA TYR A 21 -4.47 -15.39 16.98
C TYR A 21 -4.21 -15.64 15.48
N TYR A 22 -3.01 -15.31 14.99
CA TYR A 22 -2.67 -15.49 13.57
C TYR A 22 -2.28 -16.93 13.19
N ARG A 23 -1.86 -17.76 14.15
CA ARG A 23 -1.38 -19.14 13.90
C ARG A 23 -2.41 -20.06 13.23
N TYR A 24 -3.72 -19.82 13.43
CA TYR A 24 -4.79 -20.69 12.93
C TYR A 24 -5.57 -20.11 11.74
N ARG A 25 -5.21 -18.92 11.25
CA ARG A 25 -5.93 -18.26 10.13
C ARG A 25 -5.00 -17.73 9.03
N PRO A 26 -4.10 -18.57 8.47
CA PRO A 26 -3.23 -18.15 7.38
C PRO A 26 -4.01 -17.73 6.12
N TRP A 27 -5.25 -18.20 5.98
CA TRP A 27 -6.12 -17.90 4.84
C TRP A 27 -6.38 -16.40 4.65
N LEU A 28 -6.50 -15.63 5.73
CA LEU A 28 -6.66 -14.17 5.68
C LEU A 28 -5.46 -13.50 5.00
N ALA A 29 -4.24 -13.97 5.30
CA ALA A 29 -3.02 -13.47 4.68
C ALA A 29 -2.90 -13.93 3.23
N ILE A 30 -3.22 -15.20 2.95
CA ILE A 30 -3.16 -15.78 1.60
C ILE A 30 -4.09 -15.01 0.65
N TRP A 31 -5.33 -14.73 1.05
CA TRP A 31 -6.28 -13.99 0.21
C TRP A 31 -5.78 -12.59 -0.13
N ARG A 32 -5.23 -11.87 0.86
CA ARG A 32 -4.62 -10.54 0.64
C ARG A 32 -3.42 -10.62 -0.29
N SER A 33 -2.55 -11.61 -0.12
CA SER A 33 -1.40 -11.83 -1.00
C SER A 33 -1.83 -12.11 -2.43
N ILE A 34 -2.88 -12.91 -2.65
CA ILE A 34 -3.43 -13.18 -3.98
C ILE A 34 -3.93 -11.88 -4.64
N THR A 35 -4.69 -11.05 -3.92
CA THR A 35 -5.19 -9.77 -4.44
C THR A 35 -4.05 -8.86 -4.90
N VAL A 36 -3.00 -8.73 -4.08
CA VAL A 36 -1.81 -7.92 -4.39
C VAL A 36 -1.10 -8.46 -5.63
N ILE A 37 -0.84 -9.77 -5.65
CA ILE A 37 -0.18 -10.44 -6.78
C ILE A 37 -0.99 -10.29 -8.05
N TRP A 38 -2.33 -10.30 -7.98
CA TRP A 38 -3.19 -10.09 -9.13
C TRP A 38 -3.09 -8.66 -9.70
N TYR A 39 -3.17 -7.63 -8.86
CA TYR A 39 -3.08 -6.24 -9.32
C TYR A 39 -1.69 -5.89 -9.87
N PHE A 40 -0.61 -6.32 -9.20
CA PHE A 40 0.74 -6.13 -9.71
C PHE A 40 1.06 -7.03 -10.90
N GLY A 41 0.59 -8.28 -10.88
CA GLY A 41 0.81 -9.24 -11.95
C GLY A 41 0.21 -8.75 -13.27
N GLY A 42 -1.04 -8.28 -13.26
CA GLY A 42 -1.67 -7.70 -14.45
C GLY A 42 -0.93 -6.46 -14.99
N PHE A 43 -0.42 -5.61 -14.09
CA PHE A 43 0.38 -4.45 -14.46
C PHE A 43 1.74 -4.82 -15.06
N ILE A 44 2.49 -5.74 -14.43
CA ILE A 44 3.79 -6.20 -14.91
C ILE A 44 3.65 -6.96 -16.23
N ILE A 45 2.64 -7.84 -16.36
CA ILE A 45 2.33 -8.53 -17.63
C ILE A 45 1.99 -7.51 -18.71
N GLY A 46 1.16 -6.51 -18.39
CA GLY A 46 0.83 -5.41 -19.30
C GLY A 46 2.06 -4.62 -19.75
N LEU A 47 2.99 -4.30 -18.83
CA LEU A 47 4.24 -3.62 -19.15
C LEU A 47 5.18 -4.45 -20.03
N LEU A 48 5.31 -5.75 -19.74
CA LEU A 48 6.14 -6.66 -20.53
C LEU A 48 5.55 -6.86 -21.93
N TRP A 49 4.23 -6.99 -22.01
CA TRP A 49 3.50 -7.14 -23.26
C TRP A 49 3.59 -5.88 -24.13
N ASP A 50 3.50 -4.70 -23.52
CA ASP A 50 3.62 -3.42 -24.22
C ASP A 50 5.05 -3.17 -24.72
N LYS A 51 6.07 -3.46 -23.89
CA LYS A 51 7.47 -3.41 -24.32
C LYS A 51 7.78 -4.38 -25.46
N TRP A 52 7.09 -5.53 -25.50
CA TRP A 52 7.32 -6.51 -26.57
C TRP A 52 6.56 -6.16 -27.86
N ARG A 53 5.38 -5.52 -27.77
CA ARG A 53 4.53 -5.22 -28.92
C ARG A 53 4.83 -3.85 -29.57
N HIS A 54 5.27 -2.85 -28.81
CA HIS A 54 5.56 -1.50 -29.31
C HIS A 54 6.74 -0.87 -28.56
N PRO A 55 8.00 -1.11 -28.99
CA PRO A 55 9.18 -0.56 -28.31
C PRO A 55 9.37 0.97 -28.47
N GLU A 56 8.56 1.65 -29.28
CA GLU A 56 8.81 3.02 -29.72
C GLU A 56 7.76 4.07 -29.28
N ILE A 57 6.61 3.66 -28.71
CA ILE A 57 5.60 4.65 -28.30
C ILE A 57 5.79 5.02 -26.82
N GLU A 58 6.23 6.25 -26.61
CA GLU A 58 6.55 6.88 -25.34
C GLU A 58 5.29 7.18 -24.48
N HIS A 59 4.39 6.20 -24.25
CA HIS A 59 3.23 6.30 -23.32
C HIS A 59 3.64 6.25 -21.84
N THR A 60 4.84 6.73 -21.57
CA THR A 60 5.46 6.94 -20.28
C THR A 60 4.54 7.64 -19.24
N PRO A 61 3.83 8.75 -19.57
CA PRO A 61 2.99 9.44 -18.58
C PRO A 61 1.71 8.67 -18.23
N GLU A 62 1.14 7.91 -19.17
CA GLU A 62 -0.03 7.07 -18.92
C GLU A 62 0.29 5.93 -17.96
N ARG A 63 1.47 5.31 -18.12
CA ARG A 63 1.94 4.23 -17.23
C ARG A 63 2.22 4.74 -15.81
N ALA A 64 2.74 5.95 -15.67
CA ALA A 64 2.92 6.60 -14.37
C ALA A 64 1.59 6.83 -13.66
N THR A 65 0.57 7.28 -14.40
CA THR A 65 -0.79 7.47 -13.88
C THR A 65 -1.42 6.14 -13.44
N GLN A 66 -1.29 5.09 -14.26
CA GLN A 66 -1.75 3.74 -13.93
C GLN A 66 -1.10 3.20 -12.64
N LEU A 67 0.21 3.41 -12.46
CA LEU A 67 0.91 2.98 -11.26
C LEU A 67 0.34 3.67 -10.01
N ARG A 68 0.15 5.00 -10.07
CA ARG A 68 -0.44 5.78 -8.98
C ARG A 68 -1.83 5.25 -8.61
N GLU A 69 -2.68 4.98 -9.60
CA GLU A 69 -4.03 4.44 -9.38
C GLU A 69 -4.02 3.05 -8.74
N ILE A 70 -3.13 2.17 -9.17
CA ILE A 70 -2.94 0.85 -8.56
C ILE A 70 -2.51 1.01 -7.10
N ILE A 71 -1.52 1.84 -6.82
CA ILE A 71 -1.04 2.11 -5.46
C ILE A 71 -2.18 2.64 -4.57
N THR A 72 -2.97 3.59 -5.07
CA THR A 72 -4.13 4.12 -4.33
C THR A 72 -5.17 3.04 -4.05
N ARG A 73 -5.52 2.20 -5.03
CA ARG A 73 -6.51 1.11 -4.87
C ARG A 73 -6.04 0.02 -3.91
N LEU A 74 -4.74 -0.24 -3.84
CA LEU A 74 -4.16 -1.21 -2.91
C LEU A 74 -4.17 -0.74 -1.44
N GLY A 75 -4.34 0.57 -1.23
CA GLY A 75 -4.63 1.16 0.06
C GLY A 75 -3.40 1.69 0.84
N PRO A 76 -3.58 2.03 2.13
CA PRO A 76 -2.65 2.86 2.89
C PRO A 76 -1.20 2.34 2.97
N THR A 77 -1.01 1.02 3.01
CA THR A 77 0.33 0.42 3.03
C THR A 77 1.10 0.73 1.75
N TYR A 78 0.46 0.59 0.60
CA TYR A 78 1.10 0.84 -0.69
C TYR A 78 1.27 2.32 -0.96
N ILE A 79 0.32 3.15 -0.51
CA ILE A 79 0.45 4.61 -0.53
C ILE A 79 1.75 5.01 0.19
N LYS A 80 2.02 4.48 1.38
CA LYS A 80 3.27 4.77 2.11
C LYS A 80 4.53 4.33 1.33
N VAL A 81 4.47 3.21 0.61
CA VAL A 81 5.57 2.79 -0.27
C VAL A 81 5.77 3.81 -1.39
N GLY A 82 4.69 4.25 -2.06
CA GLY A 82 4.76 5.28 -3.09
C GLY A 82 5.33 6.61 -2.57
N GLN A 83 4.93 7.02 -1.36
CA GLN A 83 5.46 8.20 -0.68
C GLN A 83 6.95 8.06 -0.34
N ALA A 84 7.40 6.88 0.12
CA ALA A 84 8.81 6.63 0.36
C ALA A 84 9.63 6.68 -0.93
N LEU A 85 9.12 6.08 -2.01
CA LEU A 85 9.77 6.11 -3.32
C LEU A 85 9.85 7.53 -3.91
N SER A 86 8.86 8.40 -3.69
CA SER A 86 8.92 9.79 -4.17
C SER A 86 9.91 10.67 -3.42
N THR A 87 10.48 10.21 -2.30
CA THR A 87 11.61 10.88 -1.63
C THR A 87 12.98 10.49 -2.20
N ARG A 88 13.03 9.51 -3.12
CA ARG A 88 14.24 8.98 -3.76
C ARG A 88 14.20 9.22 -5.28
N PRO A 89 14.37 10.48 -5.75
CA PRO A 89 14.29 10.83 -7.17
C PRO A 89 15.41 10.21 -8.02
N ASP A 90 16.45 9.68 -7.38
CA ASP A 90 17.55 8.92 -7.98
C ASP A 90 17.14 7.52 -8.46
N LEU A 91 16.04 6.95 -7.92
CA LEU A 91 15.60 5.59 -8.21
C LEU A 91 14.42 5.53 -9.19
N ILE A 92 13.74 6.64 -9.40
CA ILE A 92 12.46 6.71 -10.12
C ILE A 92 12.56 7.70 -11.26
N ARG A 93 12.08 7.31 -12.44
CA ARG A 93 12.04 8.18 -13.62
C ARG A 93 11.10 9.37 -13.36
N LYS A 94 11.43 10.54 -13.91
CA LYS A 94 10.75 11.81 -13.62
C LYS A 94 9.22 11.75 -13.73
N ASP A 95 8.68 11.09 -14.75
CA ASP A 95 7.23 11.02 -14.99
C ASP A 95 6.51 10.21 -13.89
N PHE A 96 7.13 9.13 -13.41
CA PHE A 96 6.62 8.37 -12.28
C PHE A 96 6.75 9.15 -10.98
N LEU A 97 7.84 9.89 -10.80
CA LEU A 97 8.05 10.73 -9.63
C LEU A 97 6.94 11.79 -9.51
N GLU A 98 6.61 12.48 -10.61
CA GLU A 98 5.53 13.48 -10.66
C GLU A 98 4.17 12.88 -10.25
N GLU A 99 3.89 11.64 -10.63
CA GLU A 99 2.67 10.95 -10.24
C GLU A 99 2.68 10.43 -8.79
N LEU A 100 3.83 9.96 -8.30
CA LEU A 100 3.98 9.48 -6.92
C LEU A 100 3.96 10.62 -5.89
N VAL A 101 4.43 11.81 -6.25
CA VAL A 101 4.31 13.01 -5.38
C VAL A 101 2.84 13.35 -5.12
N LYS A 102 1.93 13.11 -6.08
CA LYS A 102 0.49 13.33 -5.87
C LYS A 102 -0.11 12.45 -4.77
N LEU A 103 0.52 11.32 -4.43
CA LEU A 103 0.13 10.47 -3.29
C LEU A 103 0.45 11.11 -1.93
N GLN A 104 1.27 12.15 -1.89
CA GLN A 104 1.54 12.91 -0.66
C GLN A 104 0.49 14.02 -0.48
N ASP A 105 0.25 14.81 -1.53
CA ASP A 105 -0.50 16.06 -1.41
C ASP A 105 -2.00 15.95 -1.75
N ARG A 106 -2.42 14.90 -2.48
CA ARG A 106 -3.75 14.83 -3.11
C ARG A 106 -4.43 13.48 -2.98
N LEU A 107 -4.40 12.88 -1.79
CA LEU A 107 -5.21 11.69 -1.52
C LEU A 107 -6.68 12.07 -1.30
N PRO A 108 -7.62 11.37 -1.94
CA PRO A 108 -9.04 11.56 -1.64
C PRO A 108 -9.30 11.19 -0.17
N PRO A 109 -10.24 11.88 0.50
CA PRO A 109 -10.67 11.48 1.84
C PRO A 109 -11.24 10.06 1.80
N PHE A 110 -11.03 9.33 2.89
CA PHE A 110 -11.63 8.01 3.07
C PHE A 110 -13.11 8.16 3.45
N ASP A 111 -13.90 7.11 3.19
CA ASP A 111 -15.33 7.13 3.51
C ASP A 111 -15.56 7.36 5.00
N ASN A 112 -16.53 8.22 5.33
CA ASN A 112 -16.89 8.54 6.72
C ASN A 112 -17.31 7.31 7.52
N GLU A 113 -17.89 6.30 6.88
CA GLU A 113 -18.26 5.04 7.54
C GLU A 113 -17.04 4.25 8.03
N LEU A 114 -15.95 4.27 7.25
CA LEU A 114 -14.66 3.71 7.64
C LEU A 114 -13.97 4.54 8.74
N ALA A 115 -14.30 5.83 8.84
CA ALA A 115 -13.73 6.75 9.82
C ALA A 115 -14.31 6.60 11.23
N LEU A 116 -15.59 6.24 11.31
CA LEU A 116 -16.39 6.25 12.53
C LEU A 116 -16.61 4.84 13.14
N ALA A 117 -16.16 3.79 12.44
CA ALA A 117 -16.19 2.40 12.89
C ALA A 117 -15.02 2.05 13.83
#